data_AF-A0A9R1CWD2-F1
#
_entry.id   AF-A0A9R1CWD2-F1
#
_cell.length_a   1.000
_cell.length_b   1.000
_cell.length_c   1.000
_cell.angle_alpha   90.00
_cell.angle_beta   90.00
_cell.angle_gamma   90.00
#
_symmetry.space_group_name_H-M   'P 1'
#
loop_
_entity.id
_entity.type
_entity.pdbx_description
1 polymer ?
#
loop_
_entity_poly.entity_id
_entity_poly.type
_entity_poly.pdbx_seq_one_letter_code
_entity_poly.pdbx_strand_id
1 'polypeptide(L)'
;MTTNNPIEDQNKESVVKVELETVVEKVIDEFDNVASITIDHLLTYERPSSIRVRVYTGEADGFEDYLQLFSSEHKIALDRGDQTLLVPFSIFATFDGPVTWDSTSQTTIYMDDNVLGSHSLQVDDGLAYVQDKLENPEQWEWDRECVSPLERIRNYSD
;
A
#
# COMPACT_ATOMS: atom_id res chain seq x y z
N MET A 1 54.88 -12.76 15.77
CA MET A 1 53.57 -13.37 16.06
C MET A 1 52.52 -12.36 15.64
N THR A 2 51.91 -12.59 14.49
CA THR A 2 50.96 -11.66 13.87
C THR A 2 49.56 -12.10 14.30
N THR A 3 48.89 -11.30 15.14
CA THR A 3 47.51 -11.52 15.54
C THR A 3 46.60 -11.05 14.41
N ASN A 4 46.07 -11.99 13.61
CA ASN A 4 44.95 -11.73 12.72
C ASN A 4 43.67 -11.74 13.58
N ASN A 5 43.16 -10.57 13.94
CA ASN A 5 41.76 -10.44 14.30
C ASN A 5 40.95 -10.34 13.01
N PRO A 6 39.98 -11.23 12.75
CA PRO A 6 38.95 -10.94 11.76
C PRO A 6 38.09 -9.80 12.32
N ILE A 7 37.99 -8.71 11.55
CA ILE A 7 37.02 -7.65 11.77
C ILE A 7 35.66 -8.30 11.60
N GLU A 8 34.93 -8.49 12.70
CA GLU A 8 33.53 -8.87 12.68
C GLU A 8 32.75 -7.80 11.90
N ASP A 9 32.09 -8.27 10.86
CA ASP A 9 31.16 -7.56 10.00
C ASP A 9 29.93 -7.12 10.84
N GLN A 10 30.09 -6.03 11.59
CA GLN A 10 29.02 -5.42 12.38
C GLN A 10 28.16 -4.54 11.46
N ASN A 11 26.84 -4.79 11.48
CA ASN A 11 25.74 -4.15 10.76
C ASN A 11 25.41 -4.67 9.35
N LYS A 12 24.96 -5.94 9.26
CA LYS A 12 23.85 -6.24 8.37
C LYS A 12 22.58 -5.64 8.97
N GLU A 13 22.21 -4.45 8.50
CA GLU A 13 20.89 -3.86 8.73
C GLU A 13 19.83 -4.92 8.41
N SER A 14 19.15 -5.41 9.44
CA SER A 14 18.20 -6.51 9.29
C SER A 14 16.90 -5.95 8.74
N VAL A 15 16.71 -6.06 7.43
CA VAL A 15 15.43 -5.73 6.80
C VAL A 15 14.36 -6.68 7.32
N VAL A 16 13.29 -6.12 7.88
CA VAL A 16 12.12 -6.87 8.34
C VAL A 16 11.09 -6.88 7.22
N LYS A 17 10.62 -8.07 6.83
CA LYS A 17 9.57 -8.21 5.82
C LYS A 17 8.20 -8.07 6.47
N VAL A 18 7.30 -7.34 5.84
CA VAL A 18 5.89 -7.22 6.24
C VAL A 18 4.99 -7.41 5.02
N GLU A 19 3.84 -8.03 5.21
CA GLU A 19 2.80 -8.17 4.20
C GLU A 19 2.00 -6.87 4.08
N LEU A 20 1.52 -6.52 2.88
CA LEU A 20 0.69 -5.32 2.69
C LEU A 20 -0.59 -5.39 3.54
N GLU A 21 -1.20 -6.58 3.64
CA GLU A 21 -2.36 -6.85 4.50
C GLU A 21 -2.11 -6.42 5.94
N THR A 22 -1.00 -6.85 6.56
CA THR A 22 -0.64 -6.48 7.93
C THR A 22 -0.46 -4.97 8.10
N VAL A 23 0.05 -4.27 7.08
CA VAL A 23 0.15 -2.81 7.12
C VAL A 23 -1.24 -2.16 7.14
N VAL A 24 -2.16 -2.66 6.32
CA VAL A 24 -3.54 -2.15 6.24
C VAL A 24 -4.33 -2.45 7.52
N GLU A 25 -4.21 -3.65 8.08
CA GLU A 25 -4.80 -4.01 9.37
C GLU A 25 -4.35 -3.06 10.48
N LYS A 26 -3.04 -2.79 10.58
CA LYS A 26 -2.49 -1.87 11.58
C LYS A 26 -2.99 -0.45 11.42
N VAL A 27 -3.23 -0.03 10.18
CA VAL A 27 -3.81 1.28 9.88
C VAL A 27 -5.27 1.35 10.34
N ILE A 28 -6.06 0.30 10.11
CA ILE A 28 -7.46 0.26 10.52
C ILE A 28 -7.57 0.23 12.04
N ASP A 29 -6.69 -0.51 12.72
CA ASP A 29 -6.64 -0.58 14.19
C ASP A 29 -6.27 0.76 14.86
N GLU A 30 -5.62 1.69 14.12
CA GLU A 30 -5.15 2.97 14.66
C GLU A 30 -6.27 4.03 14.78
N PHE A 31 -7.34 3.92 13.98
CA PHE A 31 -8.39 4.94 13.90
C PHE A 31 -9.77 4.39 14.25
N ASP A 32 -10.57 5.18 14.96
CA ASP A 32 -11.95 4.82 15.28
C ASP A 32 -12.86 4.92 14.05
N ASN A 33 -12.55 5.85 13.14
CA ASN A 33 -13.31 6.12 11.92
C ASN A 33 -12.39 6.33 10.72
N VAL A 34 -12.38 5.35 9.82
CA VAL A 34 -11.73 5.44 8.51
C VAL A 34 -12.80 5.66 7.45
N ALA A 35 -12.67 6.71 6.66
CA ALA A 35 -13.57 6.98 5.54
C ALA A 35 -13.11 6.25 4.27
N SER A 36 -11.80 6.18 4.02
CA SER A 36 -11.23 5.49 2.86
C SER A 36 -9.75 5.18 3.08
N ILE A 37 -9.22 4.18 2.38
CA ILE A 37 -7.78 3.90 2.32
C ILE A 37 -7.37 3.78 0.86
N THR A 38 -6.28 4.45 0.49
CA THR A 38 -5.65 4.29 -0.83
C THR A 38 -4.19 3.88 -0.71
N ILE A 39 -3.75 3.08 -1.66
CA ILE A 39 -2.35 2.68 -1.83
C ILE A 39 -1.80 3.43 -3.04
N ASP A 40 -0.90 4.40 -2.80
CA ASP A 40 -0.12 5.01 -3.87
C ASP A 40 1.11 4.14 -4.15
N HIS A 41 1.32 3.80 -5.41
CA HIS A 41 2.43 2.97 -5.91
C HIS A 41 3.22 3.73 -6.98
N LEU A 42 3.66 4.93 -6.59
CA LEU A 42 4.32 5.92 -7.46
C LEU A 42 5.54 5.34 -8.21
N LEU A 43 5.55 5.59 -9.53
CA LEU A 43 6.57 5.25 -10.53
C LEU A 43 6.65 3.77 -10.90
N THR A 44 6.44 3.50 -12.20
CA THR A 44 6.64 2.23 -12.93
C THR A 44 6.30 1.00 -12.09
N TYR A 45 5.08 0.47 -12.28
CA TYR A 45 4.61 -0.76 -11.66
C TYR A 45 5.62 -1.92 -11.65
N GLU A 46 6.48 -1.98 -12.68
CA GLU A 46 7.60 -2.92 -12.76
C GLU A 46 8.46 -2.92 -11.49
N ARG A 47 8.78 -1.74 -10.94
CA ARG A 47 9.58 -1.53 -9.73
C ARG A 47 9.17 -0.26 -8.97
N PRO A 48 8.14 -0.34 -8.10
CA PRO A 48 7.77 0.81 -7.28
C PRO A 48 8.94 1.22 -6.39
N SER A 49 9.24 2.52 -6.40
CA SER A 49 10.31 3.09 -5.57
C SER A 49 9.93 3.19 -4.09
N SER A 50 8.63 3.32 -3.83
CA SER A 50 8.01 3.31 -2.51
C SER A 50 6.53 3.03 -2.65
N ILE A 51 5.94 2.40 -1.64
CA ILE A 51 4.48 2.34 -1.45
C ILE A 51 4.09 3.43 -0.45
N ARG A 52 2.96 4.10 -0.65
CA ARG A 52 2.40 5.04 0.32
C ARG A 52 0.98 4.62 0.66
N VAL A 53 0.73 4.34 1.93
CA VAL A 53 -0.60 4.08 2.44
C VAL A 53 -1.18 5.40 2.92
N ARG A 54 -2.29 5.80 2.34
CA ARG A 54 -3.00 7.03 2.69
C ARG A 54 -4.33 6.70 3.30
N VAL A 55 -4.57 7.24 4.49
CA VAL A 55 -5.78 7.02 5.27
C VAL A 55 -6.60 8.29 5.26
N TYR A 56 -7.84 8.21 4.80
CA TYR A 56 -8.77 9.32 4.82
C TYR A 56 -9.60 9.24 6.09
N THR A 57 -9.40 10.17 7.01
CA THR A 57 -10.10 10.21 8.30
C THR A 57 -10.23 11.65 8.80
N GLY A 58 -11.32 11.91 9.54
CA GLY A 58 -11.50 13.17 10.26
C GLY A 58 -10.62 13.32 11.50
N GLU A 59 -9.89 12.27 11.87
CA GLU A 59 -9.02 12.22 13.05
C GLU A 59 -7.59 12.70 12.77
N ALA A 60 -7.24 12.98 11.51
CA ALA A 60 -5.89 13.42 11.14
C ALA A 60 -5.55 14.80 11.70
N ASP A 61 -4.33 14.97 12.23
CA ASP A 61 -3.85 16.24 12.79
C ASP A 61 -3.40 17.26 11.71
N GLY A 62 -3.37 16.85 10.44
CA GLY A 62 -2.92 17.68 9.32
C GLY A 62 -3.26 17.10 7.95
N PHE A 63 -2.85 17.83 6.91
CA PHE A 63 -3.00 17.37 5.51
C PHE A 63 -2.13 16.15 5.19
N GLU A 64 -0.96 16.06 5.83
CA GLU A 64 -0.09 14.89 5.80
C GLU A 64 0.35 14.56 7.23
N ASP A 65 -0.43 13.74 7.92
CA ASP A 65 -0.13 13.29 9.28
C ASP A 65 0.55 11.91 9.24
N TYR A 66 1.88 11.89 9.27
CA TYR A 66 2.68 10.67 9.10
C TYR A 66 2.66 9.79 10.35
N LEU A 67 2.28 8.52 10.18
CA LEU A 67 2.15 7.56 11.28
C LEU A 67 3.41 6.70 11.43
N GLN A 68 3.87 6.52 12.66
CA GLN A 68 5.04 5.69 12.99
C GLN A 68 4.63 4.29 13.47
N LEU A 69 3.78 3.60 12.70
CA LEU A 69 3.30 2.25 13.03
C LEU A 69 4.37 1.17 12.83
N PHE A 70 5.35 1.43 11.97
CA PHE A 70 6.46 0.53 11.65
C PHE A 70 7.80 1.26 11.69
N SER A 71 8.88 0.54 11.97
CA SER A 71 10.24 1.09 11.85
C SER A 71 10.68 1.19 10.39
N SER A 72 11.68 2.03 10.10
CA SER A 72 12.27 2.17 8.75
C SER A 72 12.93 0.91 8.21
N GLU A 73 13.16 -0.10 9.06
CA GLU A 73 13.69 -1.41 8.68
C GLU A 73 12.63 -2.31 8.04
N HIS A 74 11.34 -2.01 8.25
CA HIS A 74 10.23 -2.76 7.65
C HIS A 74 10.08 -2.41 6.17
N LYS A 75 9.92 -3.43 5.34
CA LYS A 75 9.65 -3.29 3.91
C LYS A 75 8.54 -4.25 3.49
N ILE A 76 7.66 -3.78 2.61
CA ILE A 76 6.61 -4.62 2.03
C ILE A 76 7.28 -5.61 1.06
N ALA A 77 7.00 -6.89 1.24
CA ALA A 77 7.41 -7.91 0.30
C ALA A 77 6.39 -8.00 -0.84
N LEU A 78 6.85 -7.92 -2.10
CA LEU A 78 6.04 -8.18 -3.28
C LEU A 78 6.64 -9.39 -4.01
N ASP A 79 5.87 -10.46 -4.17
CA ASP A 79 6.29 -11.64 -4.91
C ASP A 79 5.96 -11.48 -6.40
N ARG A 80 6.96 -11.51 -7.27
CA ARG A 80 6.81 -11.43 -8.73
C ARG A 80 7.08 -12.77 -9.41
N GLY A 81 6.89 -13.88 -8.70
CA GLY A 81 7.09 -15.24 -9.19
C GLY A 81 8.56 -15.64 -9.33
N ASP A 82 9.38 -14.83 -10.00
CA ASP A 82 10.82 -15.07 -10.18
C ASP A 82 11.71 -14.29 -9.19
N GLN A 83 11.17 -13.25 -8.55
CA GLN A 83 11.86 -12.42 -7.58
C GLN A 83 10.91 -11.88 -6.51
N THR A 84 11.41 -11.68 -5.30
CA THR A 84 10.71 -10.90 -4.26
C THR A 84 11.32 -9.50 -4.19
N LEU A 85 10.51 -8.46 -4.38
CA LEU A 85 10.91 -7.08 -4.17
C LEU A 85 10.64 -6.69 -2.71
N LEU A 86 11.58 -5.96 -2.09
CA LEU A 86 11.42 -5.38 -0.76
C LEU A 86 11.28 -3.88 -0.90
N VAL A 87 10.05 -3.39 -0.79
CA VAL A 87 9.69 -2.02 -1.12
C VAL A 87 9.54 -1.20 0.17
N PRO A 88 10.25 -0.07 0.31
CA PRO A 88 10.01 0.82 1.44
C PRO A 88 8.60 1.40 1.38
N PHE A 89 8.04 1.74 2.52
CA PHE A 89 6.72 2.34 2.58
C PHE A 89 6.60 3.42 3.64
N SER A 90 5.58 4.25 3.47
CA SER A 90 5.19 5.28 4.42
C SER A 90 3.67 5.27 4.59
N ILE A 91 3.20 5.60 5.79
CA ILE A 91 1.79 5.67 6.12
C ILE A 91 1.49 7.10 6.56
N PHE A 92 0.41 7.68 6.07
CA PHE A 92 -0.07 8.96 6.56
C PHE A 92 -1.59 9.06 6.52
N ALA A 93 -2.15 9.83 7.45
CA ALA A 93 -3.55 10.19 7.50
C ALA A 93 -3.79 11.60 6.94
N THR A 94 -5.00 11.82 6.42
CA THR A 94 -5.43 13.11 5.88
C THR A 94 -6.95 13.28 5.99
N PHE A 95 -7.38 14.53 6.11
CA PHE A 95 -8.80 14.92 6.02
C PHE A 95 -9.18 15.46 4.63
N ASP A 96 -8.24 15.56 3.68
CA ASP A 96 -8.52 15.92 2.30
C ASP A 96 -9.18 14.72 1.63
N GLY A 97 -10.47 14.78 1.25
CA GLY A 97 -11.26 13.60 0.88
C GLY A 97 -10.68 12.72 -0.26
N PRO A 98 -11.21 11.50 -0.46
CA PRO A 98 -10.68 10.56 -1.44
C PRO A 98 -10.79 11.08 -2.88
N VAL A 99 -9.74 10.84 -3.68
CA VAL A 99 -9.56 11.54 -4.98
C VAL A 99 -9.92 10.65 -6.18
N THR A 100 -9.57 9.35 -6.16
CA THR A 100 -9.80 8.43 -7.30
C THR A 100 -9.96 6.97 -6.85
N TRP A 101 -10.74 6.18 -7.59
CA TRP A 101 -10.91 4.73 -7.35
C TRP A 101 -9.71 3.89 -7.77
N ASP A 102 -9.23 4.08 -8.99
CA ASP A 102 -8.04 3.41 -9.51
C ASP A 102 -7.38 4.28 -10.56
N SER A 103 -6.05 4.23 -10.62
CA SER A 103 -5.23 4.93 -11.60
C SER A 103 -3.92 4.19 -11.83
N THR A 104 -3.04 4.74 -12.67
CA THR A 104 -1.74 4.12 -12.92
C THR A 104 -0.78 4.13 -11.73
N SER A 105 -1.10 4.83 -10.65
CA SER A 105 -0.19 5.05 -9.53
C SER A 105 -0.88 5.06 -8.17
N GLN A 106 -2.18 4.82 -8.14
CA GLN A 106 -3.00 4.86 -6.93
C GLN A 106 -4.18 3.90 -7.08
N THR A 107 -4.50 3.18 -6.02
CA THR A 107 -5.67 2.31 -5.95
C THR A 107 -6.37 2.52 -4.62
N THR A 108 -7.67 2.80 -4.65
CA THR A 108 -8.52 2.79 -3.44
C THR A 108 -8.78 1.35 -3.07
N ILE A 109 -8.46 1.00 -1.83
CA ILE A 109 -8.68 -0.36 -1.31
C ILE A 109 -9.86 -0.45 -0.35
N TYR A 110 -10.31 0.69 0.19
CA TYR A 110 -11.43 0.75 1.10
C TYR A 110 -12.18 2.08 0.95
N MET A 111 -13.50 2.01 1.07
CA MET A 111 -14.38 3.18 1.14
C MET A 111 -15.60 2.85 1.99
N ASP A 112 -15.81 3.64 3.04
CA ASP A 112 -16.96 3.53 3.92
C ASP A 112 -18.26 3.90 3.20
N ASP A 113 -19.39 3.31 3.59
CA ASP A 113 -20.69 3.57 2.97
C ASP A 113 -21.27 4.95 3.32
N ASN A 114 -20.73 5.61 4.35
CA ASN A 114 -21.12 6.94 4.78
C ASN A 114 -20.38 8.06 4.03
N VAL A 115 -19.45 7.74 3.13
CA VAL A 115 -18.79 8.74 2.28
C VAL A 115 -19.77 9.27 1.23
N LEU A 116 -20.19 10.52 1.42
CA LEU A 116 -21.21 11.15 0.58
C LEU A 116 -20.81 11.17 -0.89
N GLY A 117 -21.71 10.65 -1.74
CA GLY A 117 -21.50 10.63 -3.20
C GLY A 117 -20.51 9.56 -3.68
N SER A 118 -20.04 8.70 -2.78
CA SER A 118 -19.20 7.56 -3.10
C SER A 118 -20.00 6.25 -3.06
N HIS A 119 -19.37 5.18 -3.52
CA HIS A 119 -19.87 3.81 -3.37
C HIS A 119 -18.99 3.10 -2.34
N SER A 120 -19.53 2.19 -1.53
CA SER A 120 -18.70 1.46 -0.58
C SER A 120 -17.74 0.47 -1.27
N LEU A 121 -16.58 0.23 -0.68
CA LEU A 121 -15.63 -0.78 -1.12
C LEU A 121 -15.04 -1.46 0.12
N GLN A 122 -15.10 -2.79 0.16
CA GLN A 122 -14.54 -3.56 1.27
C GLN A 122 -13.03 -3.71 1.11
N VAL A 123 -12.32 -3.76 2.24
CA VAL A 123 -10.85 -3.86 2.28
C VAL A 123 -10.37 -5.05 1.46
N ASP A 124 -10.98 -6.22 1.66
CA ASP A 124 -10.56 -7.47 1.03
C ASP A 124 -10.57 -7.39 -0.51
N ASP A 125 -11.61 -6.79 -1.09
CA ASP A 125 -11.74 -6.62 -2.54
C ASP A 125 -10.66 -5.71 -3.11
N GLY A 126 -10.48 -4.56 -2.45
CA GLY A 126 -9.48 -3.59 -2.85
C GLY A 126 -8.05 -4.09 -2.66
N LEU A 127 -7.81 -4.82 -1.58
CA LEU A 127 -6.51 -5.37 -1.23
C LEU A 127 -6.10 -6.47 -2.22
N ALA A 128 -7.00 -7.40 -2.53
CA ALA A 128 -6.75 -8.44 -3.53
C ALA A 128 -6.41 -7.83 -4.90
N TYR A 129 -7.19 -6.84 -5.33
CA TYR A 129 -6.96 -6.13 -6.59
C TYR A 129 -5.61 -5.40 -6.60
N VAL A 130 -5.29 -4.62 -5.56
CA VAL A 130 -4.01 -3.87 -5.54
C VAL A 130 -2.83 -4.82 -5.40
N GLN A 131 -2.98 -5.94 -4.70
CA GLN A 131 -1.92 -6.92 -4.54
C GLN A 131 -1.60 -7.58 -5.87
N ASP A 132 -2.60 -8.03 -6.63
CA ASP A 132 -2.38 -8.57 -7.98
C ASP A 132 -1.76 -7.54 -8.92
N LYS A 133 -2.26 -6.31 -8.87
CA LYS A 133 -1.68 -5.19 -9.61
C LYS A 133 -0.22 -4.93 -9.26
N LEU A 134 0.10 -5.09 -7.98
CA LEU A 134 1.44 -5.01 -7.43
C LEU A 134 2.21 -6.32 -7.51
N GLU A 135 1.69 -7.40 -8.10
CA GLU A 135 2.35 -8.71 -8.34
C GLU A 135 2.56 -8.99 -9.85
N ASN A 136 1.65 -8.48 -10.71
CA ASN A 136 1.58 -8.73 -12.15
C ASN A 136 1.47 -7.42 -12.99
N PRO A 137 2.39 -6.46 -12.84
CA PRO A 137 2.25 -5.08 -13.33
C PRO A 137 1.99 -4.97 -14.84
N GLU A 138 2.58 -5.85 -15.63
CA GLU A 138 2.45 -5.91 -17.09
C GLU A 138 1.01 -6.18 -17.58
N GLN A 139 0.19 -6.83 -16.76
CA GLN A 139 -1.22 -7.10 -17.08
C GLN A 139 -2.08 -5.84 -16.99
N TRP A 140 -1.60 -4.84 -16.24
CA TRP A 140 -2.34 -3.63 -15.90
C TRP A 140 -1.91 -2.40 -16.72
N GLU A 141 -0.87 -2.51 -17.55
CA GLU A 141 -0.37 -1.42 -18.41
C GLU A 141 -1.28 -1.11 -19.61
N TRP A 142 -2.18 -2.02 -19.98
CA TRP A 142 -2.89 -2.00 -21.26
C TRP A 142 -4.41 -1.97 -21.17
N ASP A 143 -4.98 -1.86 -19.97
CA ASP A 143 -6.40 -2.06 -19.80
C ASP A 143 -7.20 -0.82 -20.24
N ARG A 144 -7.53 -0.80 -21.53
CA ARG A 144 -8.36 0.20 -22.22
C ARG A 144 -9.85 -0.19 -22.21
N GLU A 145 -10.27 -1.17 -21.42
CA GLU A 145 -11.67 -1.58 -21.40
C GLU A 145 -12.57 -0.55 -20.69
N CYS A 146 -13.75 -0.29 -21.28
CA CYS A 146 -14.75 0.68 -20.85
C CYS A 146 -15.50 0.30 -19.55
N VAL A 147 -14.89 -0.46 -18.65
CA VAL A 147 -15.49 -0.82 -17.36
C VAL A 147 -15.11 0.25 -16.34
N SER A 148 -16.06 0.69 -15.51
CA SER A 148 -15.75 1.71 -14.51
C SER A 148 -14.70 1.17 -13.52
N PRO A 149 -13.73 1.99 -13.05
CA PRO A 149 -12.66 1.53 -12.15
C PRO A 149 -13.15 0.76 -10.92
N LEU A 150 -14.29 1.15 -10.35
CA LEU A 150 -14.87 0.49 -9.18
C LEU A 150 -15.39 -0.93 -9.50
N GLU A 151 -16.03 -1.12 -10.65
CA GLU A 151 -16.52 -2.43 -11.06
C GLU A 151 -15.36 -3.40 -11.30
N ARG A 152 -14.22 -2.92 -11.83
CA ARG A 152 -13.00 -3.73 -12.00
C ARG A 152 -12.48 -4.24 -10.66
N ILE A 153 -12.47 -3.39 -9.63
CA ILE A 153 -12.03 -3.79 -8.29
C ILE A 153 -12.99 -4.83 -7.70
N ARG A 154 -14.30 -4.56 -7.73
CA ARG A 154 -15.30 -5.45 -7.12
C ARG A 154 -15.37 -6.83 -7.78
N ASN A 155 -15.29 -6.88 -9.11
CA ASN A 155 -15.38 -8.13 -9.86
C ASN A 155 -14.07 -8.95 -9.79
N TYR A 156 -13.01 -8.46 -9.14
CA TYR A 156 -11.75 -9.19 -9.00
C TYR A 156 -11.87 -10.35 -8.01
N SER A 157 -12.69 -10.19 -6.97
CA SER A 157 -12.86 -11.19 -5.89
C SER A 157 -13.93 -12.25 -6.17
N ASP A 158 -14.71 -12.12 -7.25
CA ASP A 158 -15.82 -13.02 -7.64
C ASP A 158 -15.33 -14.27 -8.40
#